data_AF-D7V0N3-F1
#
_entry.id   AF-D7V0N3-F1
#
_cell.length_a   1.000
_cell.length_b   1.000
_cell.length_c   1.000
_cell.angle_alpha   90.00
_cell.angle_beta   90.00
_cell.angle_gamma   90.00
#
_symmetry.space_group_name_H-M   'P 1'
#
loop_
_entity.id
_entity.type
_entity.pdbx_description
1 polymer ?
#
loop_
_entity_poly.entity_id
_entity_poly.type
_entity_poly.pdbx_seq_one_letter_code
_entity_poly.pdbx_strand_id
1 'polypeptide(L)'
;MSNYKIKDKGIRFNTEATSAISTISYEVENGLFNGLNKEQIARQLRVFQNKGKFPKNLQLVDAFYDKKTSLSGVAFKDTTT
;
A
#
# COMPACT_ATOMS: atom_id res chain seq x y z
N MET A 1 19.61 -5.43 -1.13
CA MET A 1 18.25 -5.80 -0.70
C MET A 1 17.60 -4.58 -0.07
N SER A 2 16.52 -4.09 -0.67
CA SER A 2 15.81 -2.91 -0.18
C SER A 2 15.09 -3.22 1.12
N ASN A 3 15.51 -2.59 2.22
CA ASN A 3 14.98 -2.79 3.58
C ASN A 3 13.81 -1.85 3.91
N TYR A 4 13.19 -1.22 2.90
CA TYR A 4 12.11 -0.27 3.12
C TYR A 4 10.90 -0.99 3.74
N LYS A 5 10.38 -0.39 4.81
CA LYS A 5 9.16 -0.84 5.49
C LYS A 5 8.12 0.25 5.32
N ILE A 6 6.98 -0.13 4.74
CA ILE A 6 5.80 0.73 4.62
C ILE A 6 5.42 1.16 6.03
N LYS A 7 5.10 2.43 6.25
CA LYS A 7 4.61 2.89 7.54
C LYS A 7 3.09 2.87 7.55
N ASP A 8 2.51 2.41 8.66
CA ASP A 8 1.06 2.41 8.84
C ASP A 8 0.48 3.82 8.99
N LYS A 9 1.32 4.85 9.24
CA LYS A 9 0.96 6.27 9.34
C LYS A 9 -0.28 6.56 10.23
N GLY A 10 -0.57 5.69 11.20
CA GLY A 10 -1.73 5.82 12.08
C GLY A 10 -3.06 5.35 11.48
N ILE A 11 -3.05 4.72 10.30
CA ILE A 11 -4.22 4.06 9.72
C ILE A 11 -4.66 2.93 10.66
N ARG A 12 -5.98 2.77 10.80
CA ARG A 12 -6.61 1.72 11.58
C ARG A 12 -7.58 0.94 10.70
N PHE A 13 -8.03 -0.21 11.19
CA PHE A 13 -9.01 -1.04 10.48
C PHE A 13 -10.32 -0.32 10.14
N ASN A 14 -10.68 0.72 10.88
CA ASN A 14 -11.90 1.52 10.71
C ASN A 14 -11.65 2.85 9.97
N THR A 15 -10.45 3.09 9.46
CA THR A 15 -10.17 4.26 8.64
C THR A 15 -10.95 4.18 7.33
N GLU A 16 -11.56 5.29 6.92
CA GLU A 16 -12.30 5.42 5.67
C GLU A 16 -11.41 5.08 4.46
N ALA A 17 -11.98 4.36 3.50
CA ALA A 17 -11.22 3.69 2.44
C ALA A 17 -10.38 4.67 1.60
N THR A 18 -10.94 5.80 1.20
CA THR A 18 -10.25 6.80 0.37
C THR A 18 -9.07 7.42 1.12
N SER A 19 -9.26 7.72 2.41
CA SER A 19 -8.22 8.26 3.28
C SER A 19 -7.09 7.25 3.52
N ALA A 20 -7.44 5.98 3.74
CA ALA A 20 -6.48 4.90 3.89
C ALA A 20 -5.68 4.66 2.59
N ILE A 21 -6.37 4.63 1.44
CA ILE A 21 -5.75 4.51 0.11
C ILE A 21 -4.79 5.68 -0.13
N SER A 22 -5.23 6.93 0.02
CA SER A 22 -4.38 8.10 -0.22
C SER A 22 -3.10 8.07 0.64
N THR A 23 -3.23 7.71 1.91
CA THR A 23 -2.10 7.65 2.84
C THR A 23 -1.13 6.52 2.50
N ILE A 24 -1.66 5.33 2.18
CA ILE A 24 -0.84 4.16 1.89
C ILE A 24 -0.22 4.23 0.50
N SER A 25 -0.89 4.83 -0.48
CA SER A 25 -0.40 5.02 -1.84
C SER A 25 0.97 5.68 -1.84
N TYR A 26 1.13 6.75 -1.06
CA TYR A 26 2.42 7.42 -0.91
C TYR A 26 3.53 6.50 -0.34
N GLU A 27 3.18 5.63 0.61
CA GLU A 27 4.15 4.68 1.18
C GLU A 27 4.46 3.51 0.22
N VAL A 28 3.48 3.09 -0.59
CA VAL A 28 3.66 2.09 -1.65
C VAL A 28 4.59 2.63 -2.72
N GLU A 29 4.38 3.87 -3.16
CA GLU A 29 5.23 4.55 -4.14
C GLU A 29 6.67 4.71 -3.64
N ASN A 30 6.84 5.14 -2.39
CA ASN A 30 8.15 5.17 -1.76
C ASN A 30 8.78 3.77 -1.70
N GLY A 31 7.98 2.74 -1.44
CA GLY A 31 8.45 1.37 -1.44
C GLY A 31 8.97 0.93 -2.80
N LEU A 32 8.19 1.19 -3.86
CA LEU A 32 8.58 0.90 -5.24
C LEU A 32 9.83 1.68 -5.66
N PHE A 33 9.91 2.96 -5.29
CA PHE A 33 11.09 3.81 -5.52
C PHE A 33 12.34 3.22 -4.86
N ASN A 34 12.20 2.72 -3.64
CA ASN A 34 13.27 2.05 -2.89
C ASN A 34 13.57 0.64 -3.41
N GLY A 35 12.85 0.11 -4.40
CA GLY A 35 13.11 -1.19 -5.01
C GLY A 35 12.36 -2.37 -4.40
N LEU A 36 11.29 -2.12 -3.63
CA LEU A 36 10.33 -3.18 -3.29
C LEU A 36 9.51 -3.54 -4.52
N ASN A 37 9.17 -4.82 -4.65
CA ASN A 37 8.20 -5.27 -5.64
C ASN A 37 6.77 -5.28 -5.06
N LYS A 38 5.77 -5.38 -5.94
CA LYS A 38 4.35 -5.42 -5.56
C LYS A 38 4.05 -6.51 -4.52
N GLU A 39 4.65 -7.69 -4.64
CA GLU A 39 4.39 -8.82 -3.74
C GLU A 39 4.88 -8.55 -2.31
N GLN A 40 6.06 -7.93 -2.18
CA GLN A 40 6.62 -7.53 -0.89
C GLN A 40 5.74 -6.47 -0.22
N ILE A 41 5.23 -5.51 -1.01
CA ILE A 41 4.31 -4.46 -0.55
C ILE A 41 2.99 -5.09 -0.10
N ALA A 42 2.38 -5.93 -0.94
CA ALA A 42 1.16 -6.64 -0.61
C ALA A 42 1.30 -7.48 0.66
N ARG A 43 2.44 -8.14 0.86
CA ARG A 43 2.74 -8.90 2.08
C ARG A 43 2.77 -8.00 3.32
N GLN A 44 3.40 -6.83 3.24
CA GLN A 44 3.42 -5.87 4.35
C GLN A 44 2.02 -5.35 4.69
N LEU A 45 1.21 -5.04 3.67
CA LEU A 45 -0.17 -4.61 3.86
C LEU A 45 -1.04 -5.68 4.53
N ARG A 46 -0.91 -6.96 4.14
CA ARG A 46 -1.59 -8.07 4.82
C ARG A 46 -1.20 -8.18 6.29
N VAL A 47 0.09 -7.95 6.62
CA VAL A 47 0.54 -7.91 8.02
C VAL A 47 -0.13 -6.76 8.78
N PHE A 48 -0.32 -5.59 8.14
CA PHE A 48 -1.06 -4.48 8.76
C PHE A 48 -2.55 -4.77 8.94
N GLN A 49 -3.19 -5.44 7.99
CA GLN A 49 -4.57 -5.90 8.12
C GLN A 49 -4.73 -6.88 9.29
N ASN A 50 -3.80 -7.83 9.43
CA ASN A 50 -3.80 -8.79 10.54
C ASN A 50 -3.56 -8.11 11.90
N LYS A 51 -2.82 -7.00 11.93
CA LYS A 51 -2.56 -6.20 13.12
C LYS A 51 -3.64 -5.13 13.40
N GLY A 52 -4.70 -5.05 12.60
CA GLY A 52 -5.74 -4.03 12.73
C GLY A 52 -5.29 -2.61 12.38
N LYS A 53 -4.14 -2.47 11.70
CA LYS A 53 -3.53 -1.20 11.28
C LYS A 53 -3.82 -0.83 9.82
N PHE A 54 -4.65 -1.60 9.15
CA PHE A 54 -5.10 -1.32 7.80
C PHE A 54 -6.50 -1.92 7.58
N PRO A 55 -7.37 -1.27 6.79
CA PRO A 55 -8.70 -1.79 6.51
C PRO A 55 -8.62 -3.17 5.82
N LYS A 56 -9.40 -4.13 6.32
CA LYS A 56 -9.40 -5.52 5.81
C LYS A 56 -10.09 -5.65 4.46
N ASN A 57 -10.96 -4.70 4.13
CA ASN A 57 -11.67 -4.60 2.86
C ASN A 57 -10.80 -4.10 1.71
N LEU A 58 -9.62 -3.53 1.98
CA LEU A 58 -8.75 -2.98 0.94
C LEU A 58 -7.66 -3.94 0.52
N GLN A 59 -7.72 -4.41 -0.73
CA GLN A 59 -6.70 -5.29 -1.30
C GLN A 59 -5.88 -4.55 -2.36
N LEU A 60 -4.55 -4.60 -2.25
CA LEU A 60 -3.68 -4.11 -3.32
C LEU A 60 -3.79 -5.03 -4.54
N VAL A 61 -4.27 -4.51 -5.66
CA VAL A 61 -4.39 -5.22 -6.94
C VAL A 61 -3.15 -4.98 -7.79
N ASP A 62 -2.78 -3.72 -7.92
CA ASP A 62 -1.63 -3.33 -8.72
C ASP A 62 -0.88 -2.14 -8.15
N ALA A 63 0.42 -2.12 -8.43
CA ALA A 63 1.33 -1.09 -8.00
C ALA A 63 2.50 -1.05 -8.98
N PHE A 64 2.73 0.09 -9.62
CA PHE A 64 3.82 0.28 -10.54
C PHE A 64 4.49 1.63 -10.33
N TYR A 65 5.78 1.67 -10.65
CA TYR A 65 6.58 2.88 -10.63
C TYR A 65 7.49 2.85 -11.85
N ASP A 66 7.27 3.79 -12.76
CA ASP A 66 8.08 3.97 -13.95
C ASP A 66 9.02 5.16 -13.76
N LYS A 67 10.31 4.84 -13.57
CA LYS A 67 11.39 5.83 -13.45
C LYS A 67 11.60 6.67 -14.72
N LYS A 68 11.22 6.16 -15.89
CA LYS A 68 11.46 6.85 -17.17
C LYS A 68 10.45 7.98 -17.39
N THR A 69 9.22 7.77 -16.97
CA THR A 69 8.12 8.72 -17.12
C THR A 69 7.79 9.48 -15.83
N SER A 70 8.48 9.16 -14.72
CA SER A 70 8.16 9.63 -13.37
C SER A 70 6.70 9.33 -12.97
N LEU A 71 6.11 8.29 -13.57
CA LEU A 71 4.74 7.90 -13.36
C LEU A 71 4.68 6.83 -12.28
N SER A 72 3.91 7.08 -11.22
CA SER A 72 3.53 6.08 -10.23
C SER A 72 2.04 5.81 -10.32
N GLY A 73 1.64 4.58 -10.01
CA GLY A 73 0.25 4.19 -9.97
C GLY A 73 0.02 3.05 -9.00
N VAL A 74 -1.09 3.16 -8.26
CA VAL A 74 -1.49 2.18 -7.25
C VAL A 74 -2.98 1.98 -7.33
N ALA A 75 -3.38 0.72 -7.38
CA ALA A 75 -4.76 0.28 -7.50
C ALA A 75 -5.13 -0.61 -6.32
N PHE A 76 -6.16 -0.19 -5.60
CA PHE A 76 -6.76 -0.95 -4.52
C PHE A 76 -8.17 -1.37 -4.91
N LYS A 77 -8.54 -2.61 -4.55
CA LYS A 77 -9.90 -3.11 -4.64
C LYS A 77 -10.53 -3.09 -3.26
N ASP A 78 -11.68 -2.47 -3.14
CA ASP A 78 -12.56 -2.63 -1.99
C ASP A 78 -13.38 -3.91 -2.17
N THR A 79 -13.35 -4.82 -1.19
CA THR A 79 -14.07 -6.09 -1.21
C THR A 79 -15.39 -6.05 -0.45
N THR A 80 -15.86 -4.86 -0.05
CA THR A 80 -17.15 -4.67 0.65
C THR A 80 -18.33 -4.52 -0.31
N THR A 81 -18.06 -4.39 -1.62
CA THR A 81 -19.07 -4.21 -2.68
C THR A 81 -19.55 -5.54 -3.26
#